data_AF-A0A7Z7AWQ9-F1
#
_entry.id   AF-A0A7Z7AWQ9-F1
#
_cell.length_a   1.000
_cell.length_b   1.000
_cell.length_c   1.000
_cell.angle_alpha   90.00
_cell.angle_beta   90.00
_cell.angle_gamma   90.00
#
_symmetry.space_group_name_H-M   'P 1'
#
loop_
_entity.id
_entity.type
_entity.pdbx_description
1 polymer ?
#
loop_
_entity_poly.entity_id
_entity_poly.type
_entity_poly.pdbx_seq_one_letter_code
_entity_poly.pdbx_strand_id
1 'polypeptide(L)'
;MADCDLCGVAIPTVVPVRVFKPKYEHSYPHGMWQGLCEGCLNAGKKAHDALAESPSCGTAGVCDFCGAIAQLHDVTISRPSFSKGAEDDTVQLCKKCLDSIDEAHAAWEKQKAEDEHEHH
;
A
#
# COMPACT_ATOMS: atom_id res chain seq x y z
N MET A 1 -11.70 -14.91 -0.39
CA MET A 1 -10.59 -14.32 0.40
C MET A 1 -9.55 -13.85 -0.58
N ALA A 2 -9.02 -12.65 -0.33
CA ALA A 2 -7.92 -12.07 -1.09
C ALA A 2 -6.76 -11.82 -0.13
N ASP A 3 -5.55 -11.99 -0.63
CA ASP A 3 -4.34 -11.74 0.15
C ASP A 3 -3.94 -10.27 0.02
N CYS A 4 -3.51 -9.67 1.13
CA CYS A 4 -2.87 -8.37 1.08
C CYS A 4 -1.51 -8.48 0.38
N ASP A 5 -1.32 -7.69 -0.68
CA ASP A 5 -0.11 -7.70 -1.50
C ASP A 5 1.15 -7.18 -0.77
N LEU A 6 1.02 -6.61 0.44
CA LEU A 6 2.15 -6.17 1.27
C LEU A 6 2.44 -7.11 2.44
N CYS A 7 1.48 -7.33 3.34
CA CYS A 7 1.71 -8.15 4.53
C CYS A 7 1.34 -9.63 4.37
N GLY A 8 0.69 -10.02 3.26
CA GLY A 8 0.28 -11.40 2.97
C GLY A 8 -0.91 -11.90 3.80
N VAL A 9 -1.58 -11.03 4.57
CA VAL A 9 -2.75 -11.43 5.34
C VAL A 9 -3.92 -11.76 4.41
N ALA A 10 -4.53 -12.93 4.60
CA ALA A 10 -5.73 -13.33 3.87
C ALA A 10 -6.98 -12.76 4.56
N ILE A 11 -7.69 -11.87 3.88
CA ILE A 11 -8.93 -11.25 4.40
C ILE A 11 -10.08 -11.32 3.40
N PRO A 12 -11.34 -11.16 3.84
CA PRO A 12 -12.49 -11.24 2.94
C PRO A 12 -12.49 -10.17 1.85
N THR A 13 -12.09 -8.95 2.21
CA THR A 13 -12.10 -7.76 1.36
C THR A 13 -10.78 -7.01 1.47
N VAL A 14 -10.27 -6.54 0.34
CA VAL A 14 -9.06 -5.71 0.25
C VAL A 14 -9.40 -4.43 -0.48
N VAL A 15 -8.66 -3.37 -0.19
CA VAL A 15 -8.78 -2.08 -0.87
C VAL A 15 -7.96 -2.14 -2.17
N PRO A 16 -8.57 -1.89 -3.33
CA PRO A 16 -7.86 -1.92 -4.60
C PRO A 16 -6.97 -0.69 -4.76
N VAL A 17 -5.69 -0.91 -4.99
CA VAL A 17 -4.67 0.12 -5.27
C VAL A 17 -4.09 -0.12 -6.65
N ARG A 18 -4.00 0.94 -7.45
CA ARG A 18 -3.45 0.87 -8.80
C ARG A 18 -1.92 0.98 -8.74
N VAL A 19 -1.21 0.01 -9.32
CA VAL A 19 0.26 -0.07 -9.24
C VAL A 19 0.88 -0.30 -10.62
N PHE A 20 1.86 0.53 -10.97
CA PHE A 20 2.61 0.40 -12.21
C PHE A 20 3.81 -0.51 -12.03
N LYS A 21 3.66 -1.79 -12.35
CA LYS A 21 4.75 -2.78 -12.25
C LYS A 21 5.57 -2.82 -13.53
N PRO A 22 6.86 -2.43 -13.54
CA PRO A 22 7.66 -2.35 -14.77
C PRO A 22 7.76 -3.68 -15.51
N LYS A 23 7.82 -4.80 -14.78
CA LYS A 23 7.85 -6.16 -15.36
C LYS A 23 6.65 -6.44 -16.29
N TYR A 24 5.53 -5.76 -16.08
CA TYR A 24 4.28 -6.01 -16.78
C TYR A 24 3.82 -4.81 -17.62
N GLU A 25 4.66 -3.80 -17.81
CA GLU A 25 4.32 -2.55 -18.51
C GLU A 25 3.77 -2.79 -19.92
N HIS A 26 4.31 -3.76 -20.65
CA HIS A 26 3.87 -4.07 -22.01
C HIS A 26 2.46 -4.65 -22.06
N SER A 27 2.08 -5.47 -21.08
CA SER A 27 0.77 -6.12 -21.02
C SER A 27 -0.28 -5.27 -20.28
N TYR A 28 0.16 -4.44 -19.34
CA TYR A 28 -0.69 -3.62 -18.47
C TYR A 28 -0.16 -2.17 -18.41
N PRO A 29 -0.29 -1.40 -19.51
CA PRO A 29 0.28 -0.06 -19.61
C PRO A 29 -0.36 0.95 -18.64
N HIS A 30 -1.59 0.67 -18.20
CA HIS A 30 -2.31 1.49 -17.23
C HIS A 30 -2.13 1.02 -15.77
N GLY A 31 -1.12 0.18 -15.52
CA GLY A 31 -0.91 -0.44 -14.22
C GLY A 31 -1.87 -1.60 -13.95
N MET A 32 -1.65 -2.26 -12.81
CA MET A 32 -2.42 -3.40 -12.34
C MET A 32 -3.06 -3.08 -11.00
N TRP A 33 -4.19 -3.70 -10.70
CA TRP A 33 -4.82 -3.62 -9.39
C TRP A 33 -4.15 -4.58 -8.42
N GLN A 34 -3.75 -4.06 -7.27
CA GLN A 34 -3.26 -4.81 -6.11
C GLN A 34 -4.22 -4.59 -4.95
N GLY A 35 -4.35 -5.58 -4.07
CA GLY A 35 -5.21 -5.51 -2.89
C GLY A 35 -4.40 -5.22 -1.64
N LEU A 36 -4.72 -4.15 -0.91
CA LEU A 36 -4.17 -3.90 0.41
C LEU A 36 -5.22 -4.11 1.50
N CYS A 37 -4.80 -4.66 2.63
CA CYS A 37 -5.61 -4.57 3.85
C CYS A 37 -5.59 -3.14 4.40
N GLU A 38 -6.59 -2.80 5.20
CA GLU A 38 -6.73 -1.49 5.86
C GLU A 38 -5.44 -1.09 6.61
N GLY A 39 -4.83 -2.03 7.35
CA GLY A 39 -3.59 -1.77 8.08
C GLY A 39 -2.42 -1.35 7.17
N CYS A 40 -2.23 -2.04 6.03
CA CYS A 40 -1.17 -1.69 5.08
C CYS A 40 -1.48 -0.40 4.30
N LEU A 41 -2.76 -0.15 4.00
CA LEU A 41 -3.20 1.10 3.38
C LEU A 41 -2.91 2.31 4.29
N ASN A 42 -3.29 2.21 5.57
CA ASN A 42 -3.04 3.25 6.57
C ASN A 42 -1.55 3.46 6.84
N ALA A 43 -0.76 2.38 6.88
CA ALA A 43 0.70 2.46 7.01
C ALA A 43 1.33 3.21 5.83
N GLY A 44 0.92 2.91 4.60
CA GLY A 44 1.41 3.60 3.41
C GLY A 44 0.98 5.07 3.37
N LYS A 45 -0.25 5.39 3.76
CA LYS A 45 -0.74 6.78 3.91
C LYS A 45 0.12 7.57 4.90
N LYS A 46 0.40 7.00 6.07
CA LYS A 46 1.26 7.62 7.08
C LYS A 46 2.68 7.89 6.56
N ALA A 47 3.25 6.96 5.80
CA ALA A 47 4.56 7.14 5.19
C ALA A 47 4.56 8.22 4.09
N HIS A 48 3.48 8.33 3.32
CA HIS A 48 3.28 9.41 2.35
C HIS A 48 3.23 10.78 3.02
N ASP A 49 2.46 10.92 4.11
CA ASP A 49 2.35 12.17 4.86
C ASP A 49 3.70 12.58 5.47
N ALA A 50 4.43 11.63 6.08
CA ALA A 50 5.75 11.88 6.64
C ALA A 50 6.76 12.36 5.58
N LEU A 51 6.66 11.84 4.35
CA LEU A 51 7.47 12.27 3.22
C LEU A 51 7.12 13.69 2.75
N ALA A 52 5.85 14.08 2.85
CA ALA A 52 5.39 15.43 2.52
C ALA A 52 5.88 16.46 3.56
N GLU A 53 5.87 16.10 4.84
CA GLU A 53 6.37 16.96 5.93
C GLU A 53 7.90 17.06 5.95
N SER A 54 8.59 15.95 5.64
CA SER A 54 10.05 15.86 5.68
C SER A 54 10.57 15.15 4.43
N PRO A 55 10.91 15.88 3.37
CA PRO A 55 11.42 15.29 2.15
C PRO A 55 12.80 14.69 2.41
N SER A 56 12.85 13.37 2.58
CA SER A 56 14.09 12.61 2.67
C SER A 56 14.53 12.17 1.28
N CYS A 57 15.84 12.20 1.05
CA CYS A 57 16.43 11.48 -0.09
C CYS A 57 16.36 10.00 0.28
N GLY A 58 15.39 9.27 -0.29
CA GLY A 58 15.15 7.86 0.02
C GLY A 58 16.38 6.97 -0.22
N THR A 59 16.22 5.67 0.06
CA THR A 59 17.27 4.68 -0.20
C THR A 59 17.11 4.11 -1.61
N ALA A 60 18.18 4.05 -2.39
CA ALA A 60 18.12 3.44 -3.73
C ALA A 60 17.95 1.91 -3.61
N GLY A 61 16.90 1.36 -4.22
CA GLY A 61 16.60 -0.07 -4.15
C GLY A 61 15.47 -0.50 -5.09
N VAL A 62 14.97 -1.72 -4.90
CA VAL A 62 13.79 -2.26 -5.59
C VAL A 62 12.56 -2.07 -4.71
N CYS A 63 11.52 -1.43 -5.23
CA CYS A 63 10.26 -1.23 -4.51
C CYS A 63 9.54 -2.56 -4.27
N ASP A 64 9.17 -2.83 -3.02
CA ASP A 64 8.52 -4.09 -2.64
C ASP A 64 7.12 -4.26 -3.26
N PHE A 65 6.46 -3.16 -3.64
CA PHE A 65 5.11 -3.20 -4.17
C PHE A 65 5.06 -3.31 -5.70
N CYS A 66 5.80 -2.45 -6.41
CA CYS A 66 5.79 -2.42 -7.87
C CYS A 66 6.96 -3.13 -8.54
N GLY A 67 8.05 -3.40 -7.80
CA GLY A 67 9.28 -3.98 -8.35
C GLY A 67 10.13 -3.01 -9.17
N ALA A 68 9.84 -1.71 -9.14
CA ALA A 68 10.66 -0.70 -9.82
C ALA A 68 11.93 -0.37 -9.03
N ILE A 69 13.03 -0.11 -9.75
CA ILE A 69 14.26 0.45 -9.16
C ILE A 69 14.05 1.96 -8.98
N ALA A 70 14.07 2.44 -7.75
CA ALA A 70 13.77 3.84 -7.41
C ALA A 70 14.39 4.26 -6.07
N GLN A 71 14.20 5.52 -5.70
CA GLN A 71 14.36 5.96 -4.32
C GLN A 71 13.17 5.47 -3.50
N LEU A 72 13.46 4.76 -2.43
CA LEU A 72 12.49 4.08 -1.58
C LEU A 72 12.40 4.75 -0.21
N HIS A 73 11.22 4.63 0.37
CA HIS A 73 10.89 5.13 1.69
C HIS A 73 10.38 3.98 2.54
N ASP A 74 10.82 3.96 3.79
CA ASP A 74 10.49 2.90 4.72
C ASP A 74 9.03 3.05 5.19
N VAL A 75 8.29 1.96 5.11
CA VAL A 75 6.90 1.86 5.55
C VAL A 75 6.81 0.73 6.57
N THR A 76 6.51 1.10 7.81
CA THR A 76 6.31 0.12 8.89
C THR A 76 4.92 -0.49 8.78
N ILE A 77 4.86 -1.79 8.52
CA ILE A 77 3.63 -2.58 8.46
C ILE A 77 3.60 -3.61 9.58
N SER A 78 2.41 -4.05 9.97
CA SER A 78 2.25 -5.15 10.92
C SER A 78 1.95 -6.45 10.18
N ARG A 79 2.81 -7.47 10.34
CA ARG A 79 2.58 -8.81 9.82
C ARG A 79 2.06 -9.74 10.93
N PRO A 80 1.01 -10.53 10.67
CA PRO A 80 0.55 -11.53 11.64
C PRO A 80 1.59 -12.64 11.77
N SER A 81 1.87 -13.05 13.01
CA SER A 81 2.89 -14.04 13.34
C SER A 81 2.33 -15.09 14.28
N PHE A 82 2.43 -16.38 13.92
CA PHE A 82 1.92 -17.47 14.76
C PHE A 82 2.58 -17.55 16.13
N SER A 83 3.81 -17.06 16.26
CA SER A 83 4.58 -17.14 17.51
C SER A 83 4.40 -15.92 18.41
N LYS A 84 4.20 -14.74 17.82
CA LYS A 84 4.22 -13.44 18.53
C LYS A 84 2.91 -12.66 18.43
N GLY A 85 1.90 -13.21 17.73
CA GLY A 85 0.65 -12.52 17.43
C GLY A 85 0.79 -11.60 16.22
N ALA A 86 1.54 -10.52 16.39
CA ALA A 86 1.87 -9.58 15.31
C ALA A 86 3.32 -9.08 15.48
N GLU A 87 4.03 -8.92 14.36
CA GLU A 87 5.38 -8.36 14.34
C GLU A 87 5.46 -7.18 13.38
N ASP A 88 6.16 -6.13 13.80
CA ASP A 88 6.47 -4.99 12.94
C ASP A 88 7.51 -5.39 11.91
N ASP A 89 7.18 -5.15 10.65
CA ASP A 89 8.02 -5.37 9.48
C ASP A 89 8.19 -4.04 8.73
N THR A 90 9.32 -3.86 8.06
CA THR A 90 9.57 -2.66 7.27
C THR A 90 9.67 -3.03 5.80
N VAL A 91 8.79 -2.45 4.99
CA VAL A 91 8.81 -2.56 3.53
C VAL A 91 9.24 -1.24 2.93
N GLN A 92 9.90 -1.29 1.77
CA GLN A 92 10.47 -0.14 1.10
C GLN A 92 9.67 0.19 -0.16
N LEU A 93 8.96 1.32 -0.13
CA LEU A 93 8.06 1.74 -1.22
C LEU A 93 8.60 2.97 -1.94
N CYS A 94 8.45 2.99 -3.27
CA CYS A 94 8.78 4.18 -4.06
C CYS A 94 7.68 5.24 -3.93
N LYS A 95 8.04 6.51 -4.15
CA LYS A 95 7.09 7.63 -4.08
C LYS A 95 5.82 7.42 -4.92
N LYS A 96 5.94 6.92 -6.15
CA LYS A 96 4.78 6.65 -7.01
C LYS A 96 3.78 5.68 -6.39
N CYS A 97 4.27 4.65 -5.69
CA CYS A 97 3.41 3.70 -4.99
C CYS A 97 2.74 4.35 -3.77
N LEU A 98 3.45 5.21 -3.04
CA LEU A 98 2.88 5.97 -1.93
C LEU A 98 1.78 6.93 -2.41
N ASP A 99 1.98 7.62 -3.53
CA ASP A 99 0.95 8.49 -4.14
C ASP A 99 -0.30 7.68 -4.53
N SER A 100 -0.13 6.49 -5.14
CA SER A 100 -1.27 5.63 -5.46
C SER A 100 -2.00 5.07 -4.23
N ILE A 101 -1.28 4.85 -3.13
CA ILE A 101 -1.87 4.45 -1.85
C ILE A 101 -2.69 5.59 -1.25
N ASP A 102 -2.18 6.83 -1.29
CA ASP A 102 -2.89 8.03 -0.82
C ASP A 102 -4.21 8.24 -1.58
N GLU A 103 -4.18 8.14 -2.92
CA GLU A 103 -5.37 8.20 -3.76
C GLU A 103 -6.40 7.12 -3.40
N ALA A 104 -5.94 5.86 -3.23
CA ALA A 104 -6.81 4.74 -2.88
C ALA A 104 -7.38 4.88 -1.46
N HIS A 105 -6.60 5.40 -0.51
CA HIS A 105 -7.04 5.68 0.85
C HIS A 105 -8.16 6.73 0.87
N ALA A 106 -7.99 7.83 0.13
CA ALA A 106 -9.03 8.87 0.02
C ALA A 106 -10.33 8.33 -0.60
N ALA A 107 -10.23 7.48 -1.63
CA ALA A 107 -11.38 6.84 -2.24
C ALA A 107 -12.08 5.85 -1.30
N TRP A 108 -11.30 5.07 -0.54
CA TRP A 108 -11.81 4.10 0.42
C TRP A 108 -12.54 4.76 1.60
N GLU A 109 -11.96 5.82 2.18
CA GLU A 109 -12.61 6.59 3.25
C GLU A 109 -13.95 7.18 2.79
N LYS A 110 -14.01 7.69 1.56
CA LYS A 110 -15.25 8.19 0.97
C LYS A 110 -16.31 7.09 0.85
N GLN A 111 -15.94 5.92 0.33
CA GLN A 111 -16.86 4.78 0.19
C GLN A 111 -17.36 4.30 1.55
N LYS A 112 -16.48 4.24 2.54
CA LYS A 112 -16.84 3.83 3.91
C LYS A 112 -17.87 4.78 4.52
N ALA A 113 -17.68 6.09 4.35
CA ALA A 113 -18.64 7.09 4.81
C ALA A 113 -20.00 7.02 4.09
N GLU A 114 -20.01 6.67 2.79
CA GLU A 114 -21.25 6.49 2.01
C GLU A 114 -22.02 5.23 2.48
N ASP A 115 -21.32 4.11 2.68
CA ASP A 115 -21.88 2.83 3.13
C ASP A 115 -22.48 2.93 4.55
N GLU A 116 -21.80 3.66 5.45
CA GLU A 116 -22.31 3.97 6.79
C GLU A 116 -23.59 4.83 6.73
N HIS A 117 -23.75 5.69 5.74
CA HIS A 117 -24.91 6.57 5.59
C HIS A 117 -26.14 5.88 4.96
N GLU A 118 -25.95 4.84 4.15
CA GLU A 118 -27.04 4.05 3.56
C GLU A 118 -27.65 3.02 4.52
N HIS A 119 -26.94 2.68 5.60
CA HIS A 119 -27.37 1.73 6.63
C HIS A 119 -28.13 2.38 7.82
N HIS A 120 -28.47 3.66 7.73
CA HIS A 120 -29.18 4.44 8.77
C HIS A 120 -30.64 4.79 8.43
#